data_AF-A0A2S2P7B1-F1
#
_entry.id   AF-A0A2S2P7B1-F1
#
_cell.length_a   1.000
_cell.length_b   1.000
_cell.length_c   1.000
_cell.angle_alpha   90.00
_cell.angle_beta   90.00
_cell.angle_gamma   90.00
#
_symmetry.space_group_name_H-M   'P 1'
#
loop_
_entity.id
_entity.type
_entity.pdbx_description
1 polymer ?
#
loop_
_entity_poly.entity_id
_entity_poly.type
_entity_poly.pdbx_seq_one_letter_code
_entity_poly.pdbx_strand_id
1 'polypeptide(L)'
;MMSGVASMMPQFAQPTPSINSASSQPKEPVEEADTVPIPDRINMKCKNILLEYEQLQNLDDIIYSLSEDESSVIRTRHEEFVKSMSLITLDNSPITRTTVAGKIFAELLSKKILSMEAITQGIDAVLKDWNDYLMDYPQFFSYIAAIIAPLLLSQNASFDFNNLKDSCTSIRPDNSSKFFTEVLNKILSSKETQNIKEQLGGILWIYNKWRTSEYVPLDVFMPNNQINNFFKNDRIGVFLLSIAMYDKMKLTDNKLLYHTLHSWINVNISEEIINCPQFVRALTIAIVIACSKPNHSYEDFFDKDHVKLLICFIRSEPLPEPEIQAREVQCLYGIQIMSAVLKHPRGMVLRLFHTLYQNGIISTESFEQWKKEDEFQAGFDEDLETKTMALVVLNSFFLSLAANDSDEDETVE
;
A
#
# COMPACT_ATOMS: atom_id res chain seq x y z
N MET A 1 102.87 -12.95 26.53
CA MET A 1 103.92 -13.72 25.83
C MET A 1 103.20 -14.88 25.16
N MET A 2 102.87 -14.81 23.86
CA MET A 2 103.72 -15.22 22.71
C MET A 2 104.16 -16.69 22.91
N SER A 3 103.83 -17.71 22.10
CA SER A 3 103.67 -17.86 20.63
C SER A 3 102.83 -19.13 20.33
N GLY A 4 102.01 -19.29 19.28
CA GLY A 4 102.37 -19.43 17.84
C GLY A 4 103.11 -20.75 17.59
N VAL A 5 102.73 -21.72 16.73
CA VAL A 5 102.47 -21.76 15.25
C VAL A 5 101.92 -23.19 14.95
N ALA A 6 100.79 -23.49 14.29
CA ALA A 6 100.24 -23.29 12.93
C ALA A 6 100.67 -24.30 11.81
N SER A 7 99.69 -24.60 10.92
CA SER A 7 99.74 -25.20 9.57
C SER A 7 99.28 -26.69 9.45
N MET A 8 98.38 -27.11 8.55
CA MET A 8 98.14 -26.71 7.15
C MET A 8 96.66 -26.79 6.69
N MET A 9 96.27 -25.89 5.76
CA MET A 9 95.07 -25.95 4.88
C MET A 9 95.42 -26.49 3.48
N PRO A 10 94.44 -26.70 2.57
CA PRO A 10 94.18 -25.67 1.54
C PRO A 10 92.69 -25.41 1.18
N GLN A 11 92.49 -24.24 0.56
CA GLN A 11 91.26 -23.57 0.12
C GLN A 11 90.55 -24.21 -1.09
N PHE A 12 89.23 -23.97 -1.29
CA PHE A 12 88.69 -22.99 -2.26
C PHE A 12 87.14 -23.05 -2.44
N ALA A 13 86.57 -21.85 -2.66
CA ALA A 13 85.32 -21.49 -3.37
C ALA A 13 83.94 -21.55 -2.67
N GLN A 14 83.33 -20.36 -2.51
CA GLN A 14 81.88 -20.12 -2.38
C GLN A 14 81.17 -20.25 -3.75
N PRO A 15 79.84 -20.50 -3.75
CA PRO A 15 78.91 -19.41 -4.11
C PRO A 15 77.59 -19.39 -3.30
N THR A 16 77.01 -18.19 -3.13
CA THR A 16 75.60 -17.89 -2.73
C THR A 16 74.59 -18.24 -3.85
N PRO A 17 73.25 -18.12 -3.66
CA PRO A 17 72.38 -18.44 -2.51
C PRO A 17 71.17 -19.33 -2.95
N SER A 18 70.37 -19.86 -2.02
CA SER A 18 69.00 -20.30 -2.32
C SER A 18 68.12 -20.24 -1.06
N ILE A 19 67.21 -19.27 -1.06
CA ILE A 19 66.10 -19.12 -0.12
C ILE A 19 65.05 -20.16 -0.51
N ASN A 20 64.83 -21.17 0.33
CA ASN A 20 63.67 -22.05 0.20
C ASN A 20 62.55 -21.54 1.11
N SER A 21 61.51 -21.04 0.44
CA SER A 21 60.20 -20.69 0.97
C SER A 21 59.47 -21.94 1.48
N ALA A 22 59.39 -22.08 2.80
CA ALA A 22 58.40 -22.95 3.41
C ALA A 22 57.05 -22.20 3.42
N SER A 23 56.13 -22.65 2.57
CA SER A 23 54.74 -22.20 2.52
C SER A 23 54.04 -22.52 3.85
N SER A 24 53.85 -21.50 4.69
CA SER A 24 52.92 -21.53 5.81
C SER A 24 51.51 -21.32 5.28
N GLN A 25 50.75 -22.39 5.14
CA GLN A 25 49.29 -22.31 5.02
C GLN A 25 48.73 -21.67 6.31
N PRO A 26 47.90 -20.63 6.24
CA PRO A 26 47.07 -20.23 7.36
C PRO A 26 45.99 -21.31 7.55
N LYS A 27 45.95 -21.93 8.72
CA LYS A 27 44.77 -22.65 9.17
C LYS A 27 43.64 -21.64 9.32
N GLU A 28 42.52 -21.88 8.64
CA GLU A 28 41.25 -21.18 8.86
C GLU A 28 40.86 -21.25 10.34
N PRO A 29 40.36 -20.16 10.94
CA PRO A 29 39.75 -20.21 12.27
C PRO A 29 38.31 -20.73 12.13
N VAL A 30 38.11 -22.03 12.38
CA VAL A 30 36.78 -22.67 12.47
C VAL A 30 36.19 -22.59 13.90
N GLU A 31 36.82 -21.85 14.81
CA GLU A 31 36.52 -21.91 16.26
C GLU A 31 36.09 -20.58 16.92
N GLU A 32 35.70 -19.55 16.15
CA GLU A 32 35.18 -18.29 16.72
C GLU A 32 33.66 -18.17 16.67
N ALA A 33 32.97 -19.01 15.89
CA ALA A 33 31.53 -18.89 15.72
C ALA A 33 30.75 -19.20 17.01
N ASP A 34 31.21 -20.12 17.86
CA ASP A 34 30.38 -20.69 18.93
C ASP A 34 30.32 -19.93 20.26
N THR A 35 31.11 -18.86 20.44
CA THR A 35 31.12 -18.07 21.69
C THR A 35 30.28 -16.79 21.62
N VAL A 36 29.89 -16.35 20.42
CA VAL A 36 29.08 -15.13 20.24
C VAL A 36 27.61 -15.41 20.62
N PRO A 37 26.95 -14.57 21.44
CA PRO A 37 25.53 -14.72 21.76
C PRO A 37 24.65 -14.76 20.50
N ILE A 38 23.59 -15.56 20.52
CA ILE A 38 22.66 -15.72 19.38
C ILE A 38 22.14 -14.37 18.85
N PRO A 39 21.67 -13.43 19.70
CA PRO A 39 21.20 -12.13 19.23
C PRO A 39 22.28 -11.34 18.46
N ASP A 40 23.54 -11.42 18.90
CA ASP A 40 24.65 -10.73 18.25
C ASP A 40 24.98 -11.36 16.89
N ARG A 41 24.90 -12.70 16.78
CA ARG A 41 25.05 -13.40 15.49
C ARG A 41 23.97 -12.97 14.49
N ILE A 42 22.71 -12.86 14.93
CA ILE A 42 21.60 -12.39 14.10
C ILE A 42 21.86 -10.94 13.65
N ASN A 43 22.23 -10.06 14.58
CA ASN A 43 22.52 -8.67 14.28
C ASN A 43 23.68 -8.50 13.28
N MET A 44 24.76 -9.27 13.44
CA MET A 44 25.87 -9.27 12.49
C MET A 44 25.42 -9.73 11.10
N LYS A 45 24.62 -10.80 11.01
CA LYS A 45 24.10 -11.29 9.73
C LYS A 45 23.19 -10.26 9.06
N CYS A 46 22.29 -9.62 9.80
CA CYS A 46 21.44 -8.55 9.28
C CYS A 46 22.26 -7.36 8.74
N LYS A 47 23.29 -6.92 9.48
CA LYS A 47 24.20 -5.86 9.02
C LYS A 47 24.94 -6.25 7.74
N ASN A 48 25.43 -7.48 7.66
CA ASN A 48 26.13 -7.98 6.48
C ASN A 48 25.23 -8.01 5.25
N ILE A 49 23.97 -8.46 5.40
CA ILE A 49 22.97 -8.46 4.32
C ILE A 49 22.77 -7.04 3.76
N LEU A 50 22.62 -6.04 4.64
CA LEU A 50 22.43 -4.66 4.20
C LEU A 50 23.68 -4.09 3.53
N LEU A 51 24.87 -4.37 4.07
CA LEU A 51 26.14 -3.96 3.46
C LEU A 51 26.37 -4.59 2.09
N GLU A 52 26.03 -5.86 1.93
CA GLU A 52 26.09 -6.58 0.65
C GLU A 52 25.16 -5.93 -0.38
N TYR A 53 23.91 -5.61 0.03
CA TYR A 53 22.98 -4.91 -0.84
C TYR A 53 23.51 -3.52 -1.25
N GLU A 54 24.11 -2.78 -0.33
CA GLU A 54 24.67 -1.47 -0.63
C GLU A 54 25.79 -1.54 -1.68
N GLN A 55 26.62 -2.56 -1.62
CA GLN A 55 27.75 -2.74 -2.53
C GLN A 55 27.33 -3.27 -3.90
N LEU A 56 26.43 -4.27 -3.93
CA LEU A 56 26.11 -5.00 -5.15
C LEU A 56 24.81 -4.53 -5.82
N GLN A 57 23.89 -3.94 -5.04
CA GLN A 57 22.50 -3.65 -5.45
C GLN A 57 21.78 -4.85 -6.09
N ASN A 58 22.21 -6.07 -5.75
CA ASN A 58 21.65 -7.31 -6.26
C ASN A 58 20.88 -8.04 -5.16
N LEU A 59 19.55 -7.89 -5.19
CA LEU A 59 18.68 -8.56 -4.24
C LEU A 59 18.64 -10.08 -4.49
N ASP A 60 18.69 -10.53 -5.74
CA ASP A 60 18.52 -11.94 -6.08
C ASP A 60 19.66 -12.81 -5.52
N ASP A 61 20.90 -12.32 -5.55
CA ASP A 61 22.06 -13.01 -4.98
C ASP A 61 21.94 -13.14 -3.46
N ILE A 62 21.50 -12.08 -2.78
CA ILE A 62 21.26 -12.09 -1.32
C ILE A 62 20.17 -13.11 -0.98
N ILE A 63 19.06 -13.09 -1.72
CA ILE A 63 17.98 -14.05 -1.51
C ILE A 63 18.45 -15.47 -1.77
N TYR A 64 19.24 -15.71 -2.81
CA TYR A 64 19.83 -17.02 -3.09
C TYR A 64 20.73 -17.48 -1.92
N SER A 65 21.64 -16.63 -1.45
CA SER A 65 22.52 -16.91 -0.31
C SER A 65 21.74 -17.30 0.96
N LEU A 66 20.68 -16.55 1.29
CA LEU A 66 19.79 -16.86 2.42
C LEU A 66 18.97 -18.14 2.20
N SER A 67 18.64 -18.45 0.94
CA SER A 67 17.89 -19.64 0.54
C SER A 67 18.72 -20.92 0.49
N GLU A 68 20.04 -20.85 0.44
CA GLU A 68 20.93 -22.02 0.47
C GLU A 68 21.52 -22.29 1.87
N ASP A 69 21.63 -21.26 2.71
CA ASP A 69 22.16 -21.36 4.08
C ASP A 69 21.14 -22.04 5.03
N GLU A 70 21.07 -23.37 5.00
CA GLU A 70 20.14 -24.14 5.84
C GLU A 70 20.47 -24.11 7.33
N SER A 71 21.76 -23.96 7.66
CA SER A 71 22.25 -23.88 9.05
C SER A 71 22.16 -22.46 9.62
N SER A 72 21.69 -21.50 8.83
CA SER A 72 21.60 -20.11 9.26
C SER A 72 20.75 -19.93 10.51
N VAL A 73 21.22 -19.10 11.43
CA VAL A 73 20.44 -18.67 12.61
C VAL A 73 19.10 -18.05 12.20
N ILE A 74 19.03 -17.46 11.00
CA ILE A 74 17.83 -16.86 10.42
C ILE A 74 16.72 -17.89 10.20
N ARG A 75 17.03 -19.17 9.95
CA ARG A 75 16.04 -20.25 9.73
C ARG A 75 15.51 -20.89 11.02
N THR A 76 16.14 -20.62 12.14
CA THR A 76 15.73 -21.16 13.44
C THR A 76 15.12 -20.10 14.35
N ARG A 77 15.39 -18.82 14.07
CA ARG A 77 14.96 -17.66 14.86
C ARG A 77 14.27 -16.60 13.97
N HIS A 78 13.22 -16.99 13.27
CA HIS A 78 12.55 -16.13 12.27
C HIS A 78 12.08 -14.79 12.84
N GLU A 79 11.40 -14.82 14.00
CA GLU A 79 10.87 -13.60 14.63
C GLU A 79 11.99 -12.65 15.05
N GLU A 80 13.04 -13.19 15.71
CA GLU A 80 14.22 -12.40 16.12
C GLU A 80 14.93 -11.81 14.90
N PHE A 81 15.03 -12.56 13.79
CA PHE A 81 15.57 -12.04 12.54
C PHE A 81 14.76 -10.87 12.00
N VAL A 82 13.42 -11.00 11.92
CA VAL A 82 12.53 -9.94 11.43
C VAL A 82 12.67 -8.70 12.33
N LYS A 83 12.66 -8.88 13.65
CA LYS A 83 12.84 -7.79 14.63
C LYS A 83 14.20 -7.10 14.43
N SER A 84 15.29 -7.86 14.45
CA SER A 84 16.65 -7.32 14.32
C SER A 84 16.86 -6.59 13.00
N MET A 85 16.45 -7.18 11.87
CA MET A 85 16.56 -6.55 10.56
C MET A 85 15.74 -5.25 10.50
N SER A 86 14.51 -5.25 11.02
CA SER A 86 13.68 -4.06 11.07
C SER A 86 14.29 -2.93 11.90
N LEU A 87 14.94 -3.25 13.03
CA LEU A 87 15.61 -2.25 13.88
C LEU A 87 16.90 -1.72 13.26
N ILE A 88 17.75 -2.60 12.72
CA ILE A 88 19.03 -2.21 12.11
C ILE A 88 18.81 -1.30 10.89
N THR A 89 17.71 -1.48 10.16
CA THR A 89 17.39 -0.61 9.01
C THR A 89 16.97 0.80 9.38
N LEU A 90 16.71 1.11 10.66
CA LEU A 90 16.42 2.47 11.12
C LEU A 90 17.66 3.39 11.07
N ASP A 91 18.86 2.81 10.99
CA ASP A 91 20.13 3.56 10.96
C ASP A 91 20.58 3.92 9.53
N ASN A 92 21.00 5.19 9.32
CA ASN A 92 21.63 5.74 8.09
C ASN A 92 20.85 5.54 6.77
N SER A 93 20.16 6.58 6.31
CA SER A 93 19.28 6.60 5.11
C SER A 93 18.12 5.57 5.17
N PRO A 94 17.27 5.66 6.20
CA PRO A 94 16.39 4.57 6.65
C PRO A 94 15.39 4.08 5.59
N ILE A 95 14.78 4.95 4.78
CA ILE A 95 13.68 4.54 3.88
C ILE A 95 14.14 3.56 2.79
N THR A 96 15.34 3.73 2.24
CA THR A 96 15.87 2.81 1.22
C THR A 96 16.15 1.44 1.83
N ARG A 97 16.83 1.41 2.98
CA ARG A 97 17.18 0.17 3.70
C ARG A 97 15.96 -0.57 4.23
N THR A 98 14.96 0.14 4.77
CA THR A 98 13.71 -0.46 5.24
C THR A 98 12.92 -1.07 4.07
N THR A 99 12.89 -0.39 2.91
CA THR A 99 12.27 -0.94 1.70
C THR A 99 12.98 -2.24 1.26
N VAL A 100 14.31 -2.29 1.33
CA VAL A 100 15.09 -3.50 1.02
C VAL A 100 14.76 -4.63 1.98
N ALA A 101 14.70 -4.38 3.29
CA ALA A 101 14.29 -5.40 4.25
C ALA A 101 12.87 -5.92 3.98
N GLY A 102 11.93 -5.03 3.65
CA GLY A 102 10.59 -5.41 3.22
C GLY A 102 10.59 -6.34 2.01
N LYS A 103 11.41 -6.04 0.99
CA LYS A 103 11.57 -6.90 -0.19
C LYS A 103 12.18 -8.26 0.16
N ILE A 104 13.18 -8.28 1.06
CA ILE A 104 13.76 -9.52 1.56
C ILE A 104 12.72 -10.38 2.26
N PHE A 105 11.93 -9.78 3.17
CA PHE A 105 10.86 -10.50 3.85
C PHE A 105 9.82 -11.05 2.86
N ALA A 106 9.44 -10.28 1.84
CA ALA A 106 8.49 -10.71 0.82
C ALA A 106 9.00 -11.91 0.00
N GLU A 107 10.27 -11.89 -0.42
CA GLU A 107 10.88 -12.99 -1.17
C GLU A 107 11.12 -14.24 -0.31
N LEU A 108 11.55 -14.08 0.94
CA LEU A 108 11.70 -15.21 1.84
C LEU A 108 10.35 -15.82 2.25
N LEU A 109 9.30 -15.01 2.36
CA LEU A 109 7.94 -15.47 2.59
C LEU A 109 7.40 -16.24 1.37
N SER A 110 7.63 -15.74 0.15
CA SER A 110 7.20 -16.40 -1.08
C SER A 110 7.86 -17.78 -1.25
N LYS A 111 9.14 -17.89 -0.86
CA LYS A 111 9.91 -19.15 -0.82
C LYS A 111 9.60 -20.04 0.39
N LYS A 112 8.73 -19.61 1.31
CA LYS A 112 8.37 -20.29 2.56
C LYS A 112 9.57 -20.54 3.49
N ILE A 113 10.61 -19.72 3.37
CA ILE A 113 11.76 -19.73 4.28
C ILE A 113 11.40 -18.99 5.55
N LEU A 114 10.72 -17.84 5.45
CA LEU A 114 10.10 -17.17 6.60
C LEU A 114 8.62 -17.51 6.67
N SER A 115 8.11 -17.68 7.89
CA SER A 115 6.69 -17.89 8.13
C SER A 115 5.96 -16.55 8.25
N MET A 116 4.69 -16.53 7.81
CA MET A 116 3.81 -15.37 7.97
C MET A 116 3.73 -14.92 9.43
N GLU A 117 3.54 -15.88 10.34
CA GLU A 117 3.45 -15.63 11.79
C GLU A 117 4.68 -14.89 12.32
N ALA A 118 5.88 -15.34 11.96
CA ALA A 118 7.12 -14.71 12.41
C ALA A 118 7.31 -13.29 11.86
N ILE A 119 6.87 -13.04 10.62
CA ILE A 119 6.87 -11.67 10.05
C ILE A 119 5.92 -10.78 10.84
N THR A 120 4.69 -11.24 11.09
CA THR A 120 3.69 -10.44 11.82
C THR A 120 4.13 -10.16 13.25
N GLN A 121 4.59 -11.19 13.99
CA GLN A 121 5.06 -11.05 15.37
C GLN A 121 6.34 -10.22 15.47
N GLY A 122 7.30 -10.42 14.57
CA GLY A 122 8.56 -9.68 14.58
C GLY A 122 8.36 -8.19 14.33
N ILE A 123 7.43 -7.81 13.44
CA ILE A 123 7.09 -6.40 13.19
C ILE A 123 6.30 -5.82 14.37
N ASP A 124 5.32 -6.54 14.91
CA ASP A 124 4.55 -6.08 16.08
C ASP A 124 5.46 -5.89 17.31
N ALA A 125 6.47 -6.75 17.48
CA ALA A 125 7.47 -6.64 18.54
C ALA A 125 8.37 -5.39 18.41
N VAL A 126 8.56 -4.85 17.20
CA VAL A 126 9.23 -3.56 16.98
C VAL A 126 8.28 -2.41 17.28
N LEU A 127 7.03 -2.51 16.81
CA LEU A 127 6.00 -1.51 17.05
C LEU A 127 5.61 -1.39 18.52
N LYS A 128 5.78 -2.45 19.33
CA LYS A 128 5.48 -2.44 20.77
C LYS A 128 6.23 -1.36 21.54
N ASP A 129 7.49 -1.14 21.19
CA ASP A 129 8.37 -0.16 21.85
C ASP A 129 8.41 1.17 21.06
N TRP A 130 7.35 1.49 20.29
CA TRP A 130 7.27 2.66 19.41
C TRP A 130 7.60 3.99 20.11
N ASN A 131 7.22 4.14 21.39
CA ASN A 131 7.47 5.36 22.15
C ASN A 131 8.96 5.67 22.25
N ASP A 132 9.77 4.64 22.53
CA ASP A 132 11.20 4.77 22.69
C ASP A 132 11.86 5.08 21.34
N TYR A 133 11.47 4.34 20.29
CA TYR A 133 12.00 4.58 18.95
C TYR A 133 11.60 5.93 18.36
N LEU A 134 10.43 6.47 18.71
CA LEU A 134 9.97 7.75 18.19
C LEU A 134 10.80 8.93 18.73
N MET A 135 11.46 8.76 19.88
CA MET A 135 12.40 9.74 20.43
C MET A 135 13.64 9.91 19.54
N ASP A 136 14.17 8.81 19.04
CA ASP A 136 15.37 8.79 18.20
C ASP A 136 15.05 8.96 16.71
N TYR A 137 13.88 8.46 16.28
CA TYR A 137 13.45 8.41 14.89
C TYR A 137 12.04 9.03 14.73
N PRO A 138 11.93 10.35 14.48
CA PRO A 138 10.62 11.02 14.35
C PRO A 138 9.71 10.46 13.24
N GLN A 139 10.30 9.82 12.22
CA GLN A 139 9.60 9.16 11.11
C GLN A 139 9.45 7.64 11.29
N PHE A 140 9.58 7.13 12.52
CA PHE A 140 9.54 5.70 12.85
C PHE A 140 8.41 4.94 12.14
N PHE A 141 7.16 5.40 12.23
CA PHE A 141 6.04 4.74 11.55
C PHE A 141 6.18 4.71 10.02
N SER A 142 6.74 5.76 9.42
CA SER A 142 7.02 5.81 7.98
C SER A 142 8.09 4.80 7.58
N TYR A 143 9.08 4.57 8.46
CA TYR A 143 10.14 3.59 8.25
C TYR A 143 9.61 2.16 8.31
N ILE A 144 8.83 1.83 9.34
CA ILE A 144 8.19 0.51 9.44
C ILE A 144 7.16 0.31 8.30
N ALA A 145 6.45 1.36 7.90
CA ALA A 145 5.55 1.30 6.75
C ALA A 145 6.27 0.96 5.44
N ALA A 146 7.51 1.42 5.27
CA ALA A 146 8.35 1.09 4.11
C ALA A 146 8.83 -0.37 4.11
N ILE A 147 8.86 -1.05 5.28
CA ILE A 147 9.07 -2.51 5.37
C ILE A 147 7.79 -3.26 4.94
N ILE A 148 6.62 -2.77 5.37
CA ILE A 148 5.33 -3.40 5.09
C ILE A 148 4.91 -3.27 3.62
N ALA A 149 5.16 -2.12 2.97
CA ALA A 149 4.65 -1.88 1.63
C ALA A 149 5.10 -2.94 0.60
N PRO A 150 6.39 -3.35 0.51
CA PRO A 150 6.81 -4.45 -0.37
C PRO A 150 6.13 -5.79 -0.09
N LEU A 151 5.84 -6.11 1.19
CA LEU A 151 5.12 -7.32 1.56
C LEU A 151 3.71 -7.33 0.95
N LEU A 152 3.00 -6.21 1.05
CA LEU A 152 1.66 -6.05 0.50
C LEU A 152 1.64 -6.07 -1.05
N LEU A 153 2.64 -5.44 -1.66
CA LEU A 153 2.79 -5.29 -3.11
C LEU A 153 3.27 -6.56 -3.83
N SER A 154 4.01 -7.42 -3.15
CA SER A 154 4.51 -8.66 -3.74
C SER A 154 3.37 -9.56 -4.20
N GLN A 155 3.42 -9.98 -5.47
CA GLN A 155 2.40 -10.87 -6.05
C GLN A 155 2.54 -12.32 -5.59
N ASN A 156 3.76 -12.70 -5.21
CA ASN A 156 4.10 -14.06 -4.81
C ASN A 156 3.98 -14.26 -3.30
N ALA A 157 4.03 -13.17 -2.53
CA ALA A 157 3.76 -13.20 -1.09
C ALA A 157 2.25 -13.27 -0.84
N SER A 158 1.84 -14.11 0.10
CA SER A 158 0.45 -14.21 0.55
C SER A 158 0.03 -13.09 1.52
N PHE A 159 0.88 -12.08 1.74
CA PHE A 159 0.66 -11.04 2.74
C PHE A 159 -0.46 -10.08 2.32
N ASP A 160 -1.43 -9.86 3.22
CA ASP A 160 -2.60 -9.01 2.99
C ASP A 160 -2.94 -8.10 4.19
N PHE A 161 -4.11 -7.46 4.16
CA PHE A 161 -4.55 -6.59 5.25
C PHE A 161 -4.88 -7.33 6.56
N ASN A 162 -5.17 -8.64 6.55
CA ASN A 162 -5.29 -9.43 7.78
C ASN A 162 -3.93 -9.59 8.44
N ASN A 163 -2.90 -9.88 7.65
CA ASN A 163 -1.54 -9.97 8.19
C ASN A 163 -1.04 -8.62 8.69
N LEU A 164 -1.34 -7.53 7.96
CA LEU A 164 -1.05 -6.18 8.46
C LEU A 164 -1.76 -5.89 9.78
N LYS A 165 -3.02 -6.36 9.92
CA LYS A 165 -3.74 -6.25 11.18
C LYS A 165 -2.98 -6.96 12.30
N ASP A 166 -2.45 -8.14 12.06
CA ASP A 166 -1.73 -8.89 13.10
C ASP A 166 -0.36 -8.27 13.39
N SER A 167 0.28 -7.62 12.41
CA SER A 167 1.56 -6.92 12.57
C SER A 167 1.51 -5.63 13.40
N CYS A 168 0.34 -5.08 13.73
CA CYS A 168 0.22 -3.77 14.39
C CYS A 168 -0.74 -3.76 15.59
N THR A 169 -0.89 -4.90 16.25
CA THR A 169 -1.74 -5.04 17.45
C THR A 169 -1.28 -4.17 18.62
N SER A 170 0.04 -4.05 18.82
CA SER A 170 0.63 -3.36 19.98
C SER A 170 0.48 -1.82 19.97
N ILE A 171 0.08 -1.24 18.83
CA ILE A 171 -0.07 0.22 18.67
C ILE A 171 -1.53 0.68 18.56
N ARG A 172 -2.49 -0.23 18.74
CA ARG A 172 -3.93 0.06 18.69
C ARG A 172 -4.46 0.62 20.02
N PRO A 173 -5.47 1.51 19.99
CA PRO A 173 -5.99 2.22 18.81
C PRO A 173 -5.22 3.52 18.49
N ASP A 174 -4.30 3.92 19.36
CA ASP A 174 -3.79 5.30 19.41
C ASP A 174 -2.94 5.66 18.19
N ASN A 175 -2.02 4.78 17.78
CA ASN A 175 -1.10 5.04 16.67
C ASN A 175 -1.37 4.20 15.42
N SER A 176 -2.31 3.24 15.48
CA SER A 176 -2.64 2.38 14.35
C SER A 176 -3.12 3.18 13.13
N SER A 177 -3.88 4.26 13.34
CA SER A 177 -4.37 5.13 12.26
C SER A 177 -3.24 5.86 11.54
N LYS A 178 -2.27 6.36 12.31
CA LYS A 178 -1.08 7.04 11.79
C LYS A 178 -0.22 6.06 11.00
N PHE A 179 0.06 4.89 11.58
CA PHE A 179 0.83 3.85 10.93
C PHE A 179 0.16 3.33 9.65
N PHE A 180 -1.14 3.05 9.70
CA PHE A 180 -1.89 2.58 8.53
C PHE A 180 -1.87 3.61 7.39
N THR A 181 -2.04 4.90 7.72
CA THR A 181 -1.94 5.99 6.74
C THR A 181 -0.54 6.07 6.12
N GLU A 182 0.52 5.88 6.91
CA GLU A 182 1.90 5.80 6.37
C GLU A 182 2.06 4.60 5.42
N VAL A 183 1.52 3.42 5.76
CA VAL A 183 1.53 2.25 4.88
C VAL A 183 0.86 2.55 3.54
N LEU A 184 -0.35 3.12 3.56
CA LEU A 184 -1.06 3.52 2.35
C LEU A 184 -0.24 4.53 1.51
N ASN A 185 0.39 5.51 2.15
CA ASN A 185 1.27 6.49 1.48
C ASN A 185 2.49 5.84 0.83
N LYS A 186 3.12 4.85 1.48
CA LYS A 186 4.26 4.11 0.90
C LYS A 186 3.84 3.28 -0.32
N ILE A 187 2.65 2.67 -0.26
CA ILE A 187 2.09 1.93 -1.39
C ILE A 187 1.81 2.88 -2.56
N LEU A 188 1.19 4.04 -2.32
CA LEU A 188 0.93 5.05 -3.37
C LEU A 188 2.23 5.61 -3.97
N SER A 189 3.27 5.75 -3.18
CA SER A 189 4.55 6.31 -3.63
C SER A 189 5.48 5.28 -4.30
N SER A 190 5.12 3.99 -4.28
CA SER A 190 5.97 2.92 -4.81
C SER A 190 6.04 2.97 -6.34
N LYS A 191 7.23 2.72 -6.90
CA LYS A 191 7.39 2.60 -8.36
C LYS A 191 6.67 1.35 -8.91
N GLU A 192 6.52 0.32 -8.09
CA GLU A 192 5.80 -0.91 -8.44
C GLU A 192 4.31 -0.65 -8.67
N THR A 193 3.74 0.39 -8.03
CA THR A 193 2.36 0.84 -8.26
C THR A 193 2.24 1.95 -9.30
N GLN A 194 3.35 2.47 -9.84
CA GLN A 194 3.32 3.52 -10.87
C GLN A 194 3.29 2.98 -12.30
N ASN A 195 3.46 1.68 -12.51
CA ASN A 195 3.42 1.07 -13.84
C ASN A 195 2.01 0.55 -14.17
N ILE A 196 1.13 1.47 -14.56
CA ILE A 196 -0.32 1.26 -14.70
C ILE A 196 -0.71 0.44 -15.94
N LYS A 197 0.18 0.37 -16.95
CA LYS A 197 -0.15 -0.20 -18.27
C LYS A 197 -0.54 -1.68 -18.24
N GLU A 198 -0.14 -2.43 -17.22
CA GLU A 198 -0.46 -3.87 -17.09
C GLU A 198 -1.04 -4.25 -15.73
N GLN A 199 -1.03 -3.34 -14.73
CA GLN A 199 -1.52 -3.58 -13.37
C GLN A 199 -2.23 -2.34 -12.84
N LEU A 200 -3.31 -2.54 -12.08
CA LEU A 200 -3.97 -1.45 -11.34
C LEU A 200 -2.93 -0.78 -10.45
N GLY A 201 -2.53 0.44 -10.79
CA GLY A 201 -1.54 1.21 -10.05
C GLY A 201 -2.16 2.15 -9.02
N GLY A 202 -1.30 2.81 -8.24
CA GLY A 202 -1.65 3.85 -7.26
C GLY A 202 -2.84 3.48 -6.36
N ILE A 203 -3.86 4.34 -6.32
CA ILE A 203 -5.01 4.14 -5.43
C ILE A 203 -5.91 2.97 -5.88
N LEU A 204 -5.94 2.68 -7.18
CA LEU A 204 -6.71 1.57 -7.74
C LEU A 204 -6.19 0.22 -7.23
N TRP A 205 -4.87 0.11 -7.06
CA TRP A 205 -4.24 -1.05 -6.45
C TRP A 205 -4.79 -1.29 -5.04
N ILE A 206 -4.82 -0.23 -4.21
CA ILE A 206 -5.25 -0.29 -2.81
C ILE A 206 -6.71 -0.74 -2.73
N TYR A 207 -7.60 -0.13 -3.51
CA TYR A 207 -9.00 -0.55 -3.59
C TYR A 207 -9.16 -2.00 -4.01
N ASN A 208 -8.43 -2.44 -5.05
CA ASN A 208 -8.50 -3.80 -5.52
C ASN A 208 -8.00 -4.79 -4.45
N LYS A 209 -6.82 -4.54 -3.88
CA LYS A 209 -6.24 -5.39 -2.83
C LYS A 209 -7.17 -5.47 -1.62
N TRP A 210 -7.70 -4.34 -1.14
CA TRP A 210 -8.62 -4.30 0.00
C TRP A 210 -9.87 -5.14 -0.27
N ARG A 211 -10.49 -4.95 -1.45
CA ARG A 211 -11.69 -5.68 -1.86
C ARG A 211 -11.47 -7.19 -2.01
N THR A 212 -10.32 -7.61 -2.52
CA THR A 212 -10.02 -9.03 -2.77
C THR A 212 -9.44 -9.76 -1.56
N SER A 213 -8.98 -9.04 -0.53
CA SER A 213 -8.50 -9.63 0.72
C SER A 213 -9.67 -10.17 1.55
N GLU A 214 -9.39 -11.05 2.50
CA GLU A 214 -10.38 -11.43 3.50
C GLU A 214 -10.80 -10.19 4.30
N TYR A 215 -12.07 -10.11 4.65
CA TYR A 215 -12.67 -8.91 5.20
C TYR A 215 -12.07 -8.50 6.56
N VAL A 216 -11.48 -7.31 6.60
CA VAL A 216 -11.06 -6.62 7.82
C VAL A 216 -11.80 -5.29 7.90
N PRO A 217 -12.52 -4.98 9.00
CA PRO A 217 -13.12 -3.66 9.17
C PRO A 217 -12.03 -2.61 9.40
N LEU A 218 -12.19 -1.44 8.80
CA LEU A 218 -11.28 -0.31 8.93
C LEU A 218 -11.07 0.11 10.39
N ASP A 219 -12.09 -0.04 11.24
CA ASP A 219 -12.06 0.29 12.67
C ASP A 219 -10.91 -0.41 13.43
N VAL A 220 -10.39 -1.53 12.89
CA VAL A 220 -9.19 -2.22 13.40
C VAL A 220 -7.91 -1.40 13.20
N PHE A 221 -7.83 -0.61 12.13
CA PHE A 221 -6.70 0.28 11.85
C PHE A 221 -6.98 1.70 12.30
N MET A 222 -8.18 2.20 12.02
CA MET A 222 -8.59 3.57 12.22
C MET A 222 -10.00 3.61 12.81
N PRO A 223 -10.13 3.86 14.12
CA PRO A 223 -11.43 3.99 14.77
C PRO A 223 -12.27 5.10 14.15
N ASN A 224 -13.59 4.93 14.13
CA ASN A 224 -14.51 5.88 13.47
C ASN A 224 -14.32 7.35 13.92
N ASN A 225 -14.00 7.59 15.21
CA ASN A 225 -13.78 8.94 15.74
C ASN A 225 -12.48 9.60 15.27
N GLN A 226 -11.57 8.86 14.63
CA GLN A 226 -10.32 9.38 14.08
C GLN A 226 -10.40 9.71 12.59
N ILE A 227 -11.42 9.25 11.86
CA ILE A 227 -11.54 9.43 10.40
C ILE A 227 -11.37 10.91 10.00
N ASN A 228 -12.00 11.82 10.74
CA ASN A 228 -11.92 13.26 10.48
C ASN A 228 -10.48 13.81 10.51
N ASN A 229 -9.60 13.23 11.33
CA ASN A 229 -8.22 13.70 11.48
C ASN A 229 -7.33 13.28 10.29
N PHE A 230 -7.74 12.27 9.54
CA PHE A 230 -6.94 11.67 8.46
C PHE A 230 -7.51 11.98 7.06
N PHE A 231 -8.71 12.55 6.97
CA PHE A 231 -9.23 13.06 5.71
C PHE A 231 -8.54 14.38 5.34
N LYS A 232 -7.61 14.34 4.39
CA LYS A 232 -6.89 15.53 3.89
C LYS A 232 -7.38 15.99 2.51
N ASN A 233 -8.60 15.62 2.15
CA ASN A 233 -9.18 15.83 0.82
C ASN A 233 -8.30 15.32 -0.33
N ASP A 234 -7.57 14.23 -0.10
CA ASP A 234 -6.68 13.57 -1.04
C ASP A 234 -7.18 12.14 -1.35
N ARG A 235 -6.47 11.42 -2.22
CA ARG A 235 -6.80 10.03 -2.60
C ARG A 235 -6.94 9.10 -1.39
N ILE A 236 -6.08 9.24 -0.38
CA ILE A 236 -6.14 8.41 0.82
C ILE A 236 -7.34 8.76 1.67
N GLY A 237 -7.63 10.05 1.87
CA GLY A 237 -8.80 10.51 2.62
C GLY A 237 -10.10 9.97 2.01
N VAL A 238 -10.24 10.05 0.68
CA VAL A 238 -11.39 9.48 -0.04
C VAL A 238 -11.46 7.96 0.15
N PHE A 239 -10.33 7.26 0.06
CA PHE A 239 -10.26 5.82 0.32
C PHE A 239 -10.74 5.48 1.74
N LEU A 240 -10.14 6.07 2.77
CA LEU A 240 -10.49 5.82 4.16
C LEU A 240 -11.97 6.07 4.43
N LEU A 241 -12.50 7.18 3.94
CA LEU A 241 -13.91 7.54 4.10
C LEU A 241 -14.84 6.54 3.38
N SER A 242 -14.47 6.12 2.16
CA SER A 242 -15.26 5.15 1.40
C SER A 242 -15.30 3.78 2.07
N ILE A 243 -14.17 3.32 2.64
CA ILE A 243 -14.11 2.04 3.36
C ILE A 243 -14.90 2.13 4.67
N ALA A 244 -14.82 3.25 5.40
CA ALA A 244 -15.60 3.45 6.61
C ALA A 244 -17.12 3.37 6.34
N MET A 245 -17.59 4.04 5.28
CA MET A 245 -18.99 3.95 4.87
C MET A 245 -19.37 2.55 4.40
N TYR A 246 -18.49 1.87 3.64
CA TYR A 246 -18.70 0.49 3.22
C TYR A 246 -18.85 -0.46 4.41
N ASP A 247 -18.00 -0.34 5.43
CA ASP A 247 -18.10 -1.16 6.64
C ASP A 247 -19.44 -1.00 7.32
N LYS A 248 -19.94 0.24 7.39
CA LYS A 248 -21.27 0.52 7.96
C LYS A 248 -22.38 -0.08 7.12
N MET A 249 -22.33 0.06 5.79
CA MET A 249 -23.31 -0.57 4.89
C MET A 249 -23.30 -2.10 5.03
N LYS A 250 -22.11 -2.71 5.08
CA LYS A 250 -21.95 -4.17 5.15
C LYS A 250 -22.52 -4.77 6.43
N LEU A 251 -22.44 -4.03 7.54
CA LEU A 251 -22.96 -4.46 8.85
C LEU A 251 -24.45 -4.12 9.06
N THR A 252 -25.07 -3.40 8.12
CA THR A 252 -26.46 -2.91 8.25
C THR A 252 -27.42 -3.78 7.44
N ASP A 253 -28.62 -4.03 7.97
CA ASP A 253 -29.71 -4.64 7.21
C ASP A 253 -30.14 -3.71 6.07
N ASN A 254 -30.25 -4.22 4.85
CA ASN A 254 -30.69 -3.47 3.67
C ASN A 254 -31.92 -2.58 3.93
N LYS A 255 -32.89 -3.04 4.74
CA LYS A 255 -34.12 -2.26 5.04
C LYS A 255 -33.88 -1.00 5.87
N LEU A 256 -32.77 -0.94 6.61
CA LEU A 256 -32.40 0.17 7.48
C LEU A 256 -31.18 0.93 6.96
N LEU A 257 -30.71 0.60 5.75
CA LEU A 257 -29.47 1.12 5.18
C LEU A 257 -29.47 2.64 5.11
N TYR A 258 -30.51 3.24 4.52
CA TYR A 258 -30.62 4.70 4.42
C TYR A 258 -30.52 5.38 5.80
N HIS A 259 -31.35 4.97 6.76
CA HIS A 259 -31.44 5.61 8.07
C HIS A 259 -30.16 5.43 8.89
N THR A 260 -29.61 4.22 8.89
CA THR A 260 -28.42 3.89 9.70
C THR A 260 -27.20 4.61 9.16
N LEU A 261 -26.99 4.58 7.83
CA LEU A 261 -25.84 5.24 7.24
C LEU A 261 -25.95 6.76 7.33
N HIS A 262 -27.12 7.33 7.01
CA HIS A 262 -27.34 8.77 7.14
C HIS A 262 -27.10 9.26 8.58
N SER A 263 -27.64 8.55 9.57
CA SER A 263 -27.40 8.87 10.99
C SER A 263 -25.94 8.71 11.37
N TRP A 264 -25.26 7.67 10.87
CA TRP A 264 -23.85 7.45 11.19
C TRP A 264 -22.97 8.55 10.60
N ILE A 265 -23.19 8.95 9.36
CA ILE A 265 -22.46 10.04 8.69
C ILE A 265 -22.58 11.32 9.51
N ASN A 266 -23.81 11.75 9.84
CA ASN A 266 -24.05 13.01 10.54
C ASN A 266 -23.52 13.03 12.00
N VAL A 267 -23.24 11.86 12.58
CA VAL A 267 -22.70 11.75 13.94
C VAL A 267 -21.16 11.63 13.93
N ASN A 268 -20.58 11.00 12.92
CA ASN A 268 -19.16 10.61 12.93
C ASN A 268 -18.30 11.42 11.98
N ILE A 269 -18.86 12.06 10.95
CA ILE A 269 -18.13 12.83 9.95
C ILE A 269 -18.42 14.32 10.16
N SER A 270 -17.38 15.15 10.13
CA SER A 270 -17.51 16.60 10.30
C SER A 270 -18.23 17.23 9.11
N GLU A 271 -18.94 18.33 9.39
CA GLU A 271 -19.64 19.11 8.37
C GLU A 271 -18.70 19.63 7.28
N GLU A 272 -17.48 20.02 7.64
CA GLU A 272 -16.42 20.42 6.70
C GLU A 272 -16.14 19.34 5.65
N ILE A 273 -16.08 18.07 6.07
CA ILE A 273 -15.83 16.95 5.16
C ILE A 273 -17.08 16.64 4.34
N ILE A 274 -18.27 16.63 4.95
CA ILE A 274 -19.55 16.43 4.24
C ILE A 274 -19.74 17.49 3.14
N ASN A 275 -19.20 18.69 3.36
CA ASN A 275 -19.28 19.79 2.42
C ASN A 275 -18.28 19.73 1.26
N CYS A 276 -17.26 18.86 1.34
CA CYS A 276 -16.31 18.66 0.25
C CYS A 276 -16.94 17.80 -0.87
N PRO A 277 -16.83 18.17 -2.16
CA PRO A 277 -17.33 17.34 -3.27
C PRO A 277 -16.78 15.90 -3.26
N GLN A 278 -15.54 15.72 -2.81
CA GLN A 278 -14.87 14.42 -2.68
C GLN A 278 -15.57 13.47 -1.70
N PHE A 279 -16.39 13.99 -0.78
CA PHE A 279 -17.27 13.17 0.06
C PHE A 279 -18.22 12.33 -0.81
N VAL A 280 -18.81 12.93 -1.84
CA VAL A 280 -19.73 12.23 -2.74
C VAL A 280 -18.98 11.15 -3.53
N ARG A 281 -17.74 11.42 -3.97
CA ARG A 281 -16.89 10.38 -4.57
C ARG A 281 -16.71 9.20 -3.61
N ALA A 282 -16.38 9.45 -2.34
CA ALA A 282 -16.20 8.40 -1.33
C ALA A 282 -17.50 7.61 -1.10
N LEU A 283 -18.64 8.29 -0.99
CA LEU A 283 -19.96 7.66 -0.83
C LEU A 283 -20.31 6.77 -2.03
N THR A 284 -20.13 7.27 -3.25
CA THR A 284 -20.40 6.49 -4.47
C THR A 284 -19.52 5.25 -4.54
N ILE A 285 -18.22 5.37 -4.23
CA ILE A 285 -17.31 4.22 -4.16
C ILE A 285 -17.80 3.20 -3.13
N ALA A 286 -18.17 3.65 -1.93
CA ALA A 286 -18.67 2.76 -0.87
C ALA A 286 -19.93 1.97 -1.30
N ILE A 287 -20.89 2.65 -1.93
CA ILE A 287 -22.11 2.02 -2.47
C ILE A 287 -21.75 0.96 -3.51
N VAL A 288 -20.88 1.30 -4.46
CA VAL A 288 -20.47 0.38 -5.52
C VAL A 288 -19.74 -0.83 -4.96
N ILE A 289 -18.86 -0.67 -3.96
CA ILE A 289 -18.22 -1.81 -3.27
C ILE A 289 -19.26 -2.68 -2.56
N ALA A 290 -20.22 -2.09 -1.86
CA ALA A 290 -21.29 -2.81 -1.15
C ALA A 290 -22.19 -3.64 -2.10
N CYS A 291 -22.48 -3.08 -3.28
CA CYS A 291 -23.31 -3.72 -4.29
C CYS A 291 -22.56 -4.74 -5.16
N SER A 292 -21.23 -4.68 -5.20
CA SER A 292 -20.38 -5.58 -5.99
C SER A 292 -20.33 -6.99 -5.40
N LYS A 293 -21.40 -7.76 -5.61
CA LYS A 293 -21.50 -9.19 -5.26
C LYS A 293 -21.13 -10.08 -6.45
N PRO A 294 -20.50 -11.26 -6.23
CA PRO A 294 -20.27 -12.22 -7.30
C PRO A 294 -21.61 -12.61 -7.97
N ASN A 295 -21.62 -12.63 -9.30
CA ASN A 295 -22.74 -13.07 -10.16
C ASN A 295 -24.02 -12.21 -10.13
N HIS A 296 -23.99 -10.97 -9.63
CA HIS A 296 -25.16 -10.08 -9.67
C HIS A 296 -25.16 -9.17 -10.91
N SER A 297 -26.36 -8.83 -11.39
CA SER A 297 -26.54 -7.82 -12.42
C SER A 297 -26.16 -6.44 -11.87
N TYR A 298 -25.49 -5.63 -12.68
CA TYR A 298 -25.13 -4.25 -12.32
C TYR A 298 -26.36 -3.32 -12.26
N GLU A 299 -27.53 -3.79 -12.71
CA GLU A 299 -28.79 -3.04 -12.71
C GLU A 299 -29.31 -2.73 -11.29
N ASP A 300 -28.90 -3.52 -10.29
CA ASP A 300 -29.35 -3.38 -8.90
C ASP A 300 -28.37 -2.57 -8.01
N PHE A 301 -27.33 -1.95 -8.59
CA PHE A 301 -26.30 -1.24 -7.80
C PHE A 301 -26.82 0.04 -7.13
N PHE A 302 -27.84 0.67 -7.71
CA PHE A 302 -28.49 1.85 -7.15
C PHE A 302 -29.97 1.57 -6.97
N ASP A 303 -30.29 0.83 -5.91
CA ASP A 303 -31.67 0.75 -5.46
C ASP A 303 -32.19 2.11 -4.94
N LYS A 304 -33.47 2.14 -4.57
CA LYS A 304 -34.14 3.36 -4.09
C LYS A 304 -33.46 3.99 -2.87
N ASP A 305 -32.86 3.20 -1.98
CA ASP A 305 -32.23 3.72 -0.77
C ASP A 305 -30.86 4.33 -1.08
N HIS A 306 -30.08 3.71 -1.97
CA HIS A 306 -28.83 4.28 -2.45
C HIS A 306 -29.04 5.58 -3.23
N VAL A 307 -30.03 5.60 -4.13
CA VAL A 307 -30.43 6.82 -4.86
C VAL A 307 -30.81 7.94 -3.88
N LYS A 308 -31.61 7.62 -2.88
CA LYS A 308 -32.04 8.59 -1.86
C LYS A 308 -30.86 9.13 -1.03
N LEU A 309 -29.89 8.27 -0.67
CA LEU A 309 -28.65 8.70 -0.01
C LEU A 309 -27.85 9.67 -0.88
N LEU A 310 -27.61 9.33 -2.14
CA LEU A 310 -26.86 10.18 -3.06
C LEU A 310 -27.53 11.54 -3.23
N ILE A 311 -28.84 11.59 -3.49
CA ILE A 311 -29.59 12.85 -3.61
C ILE A 311 -29.44 13.68 -2.33
N CYS A 312 -29.54 13.05 -1.17
CA CYS A 312 -29.44 13.73 0.13
C CYS A 312 -28.10 14.44 0.34
N PHE A 313 -26.99 13.85 -0.12
CA PHE A 313 -25.64 14.41 0.08
C PHE A 313 -25.09 15.19 -1.12
N ILE A 314 -25.68 15.02 -2.32
CA ILE A 314 -25.39 15.88 -3.48
C ILE A 314 -26.13 17.21 -3.33
N ARG A 315 -27.38 17.18 -2.87
CA ARG A 315 -28.25 18.34 -2.67
C ARG A 315 -28.47 18.64 -1.19
N SER A 316 -27.47 18.33 -0.36
CA SER A 316 -27.52 18.66 1.07
C SER A 316 -27.58 20.16 1.20
N GLU A 317 -28.71 20.70 1.69
CA GLU A 317 -28.97 22.14 1.81
C GLU A 317 -29.09 22.86 0.45
N PRO A 318 -29.70 24.07 0.38
CA PRO A 318 -29.76 24.84 -0.85
C PRO A 318 -28.37 25.37 -1.22
N LEU A 319 -27.57 24.51 -1.85
CA LEU A 319 -26.26 24.83 -2.39
C LEU A 319 -26.40 25.57 -3.74
N PRO A 320 -25.46 26.45 -4.09
CA PRO A 320 -25.37 27.00 -5.43
C PRO A 320 -25.20 25.89 -6.49
N GLU A 321 -25.79 26.09 -7.68
CA GLU A 321 -25.68 25.14 -8.80
C GLU A 321 -24.24 24.67 -9.12
N PRO A 322 -23.21 25.53 -9.13
CA PRO A 322 -21.84 25.06 -9.39
C PRO A 322 -21.31 24.06 -8.35
N GLU A 323 -21.74 24.16 -7.09
CA GLU A 323 -21.34 23.24 -6.03
C GLU A 323 -22.08 21.90 -6.15
N ILE A 324 -23.35 21.93 -6.57
CA ILE A 324 -24.13 20.74 -6.89
C ILE A 324 -23.46 20.01 -8.06
N GLN A 325 -23.15 20.72 -9.16
CA GLN A 325 -22.46 20.16 -10.32
C GLN A 325 -21.11 19.55 -9.93
N ALA A 326 -20.31 20.23 -9.09
CA ALA A 326 -19.05 19.67 -8.59
C ALA A 326 -19.26 18.35 -7.84
N ARG A 327 -20.30 18.22 -7.01
CA ARG A 327 -20.66 16.98 -6.31
C ARG A 327 -21.14 15.89 -7.27
N GLU A 328 -21.97 16.24 -8.24
CA GLU A 328 -22.47 15.32 -9.27
C GLU A 328 -21.31 14.74 -10.11
N VAL A 329 -20.37 15.58 -10.53
CA VAL A 329 -19.15 15.17 -11.24
C VAL A 329 -18.29 14.22 -10.38
N GLN A 330 -18.17 14.49 -9.07
CA GLN A 330 -17.47 13.57 -8.15
C GLN A 330 -18.15 12.20 -8.01
N CYS A 331 -19.48 12.14 -8.13
CA CYS A 331 -20.21 10.87 -8.23
C CYS A 331 -19.80 10.07 -9.48
N LEU A 332 -19.71 10.73 -10.65
CA LEU A 332 -19.26 10.09 -11.91
C LEU A 332 -17.86 9.52 -11.79
N TYR A 333 -16.93 10.29 -11.21
CA TYR A 333 -15.58 9.81 -10.98
C TYR A 333 -15.51 8.62 -10.01
N GLY A 334 -16.37 8.55 -8.99
CA GLY A 334 -16.46 7.39 -8.10
C GLY A 334 -16.80 6.09 -8.86
N ILE A 335 -17.76 6.16 -9.80
CA ILE A 335 -18.09 5.02 -10.68
C ILE A 335 -16.93 4.68 -11.61
N GLN A 336 -16.26 5.67 -12.16
CA GLN A 336 -15.13 5.49 -13.06
C GLN A 336 -13.97 4.76 -12.38
N ILE A 337 -13.58 5.20 -11.18
CA ILE A 337 -12.55 4.57 -10.34
C ILE A 337 -12.93 3.11 -10.07
N MET A 338 -14.18 2.85 -9.66
CA MET A 338 -14.63 1.49 -9.36
C MET A 338 -14.72 0.60 -10.60
N SER A 339 -15.10 1.15 -11.76
CA SER A 339 -15.06 0.44 -13.03
C SER A 339 -13.65 -0.05 -13.33
N ALA A 340 -12.63 0.80 -13.14
CA ALA A 340 -11.23 0.42 -13.33
C ALA A 340 -10.78 -0.65 -12.34
N VAL A 341 -11.07 -0.47 -11.04
CA VAL A 341 -10.79 -1.47 -9.98
C VAL A 341 -11.40 -2.83 -10.31
N LEU A 342 -12.59 -2.85 -10.90
CA LEU A 342 -13.30 -4.06 -11.33
C LEU A 342 -12.89 -4.55 -12.73
N LYS A 343 -11.83 -3.99 -13.32
CA LYS A 343 -11.30 -4.33 -14.66
C LYS A 343 -12.31 -4.10 -15.80
N HIS A 344 -13.01 -2.97 -15.73
CA HIS A 344 -13.99 -2.49 -16.71
C HIS A 344 -15.05 -3.52 -17.11
N PRO A 345 -15.93 -3.94 -16.18
CA PRO A 345 -16.98 -4.88 -16.51
C PRO A 345 -17.90 -4.34 -17.61
N ARG A 346 -18.16 -5.17 -18.61
CA ARG A 346 -18.87 -4.76 -19.83
C ARG A 346 -20.23 -4.15 -19.51
N GLY A 347 -20.41 -2.89 -19.89
CA GLY A 347 -21.66 -2.13 -19.75
C GLY A 347 -21.97 -1.64 -18.33
N MET A 348 -21.06 -1.82 -17.34
CA MET A 348 -21.27 -1.30 -15.98
C MET A 348 -21.42 0.22 -15.99
N VAL A 349 -20.42 0.96 -16.49
CA VAL A 349 -20.42 2.43 -16.49
C VAL A 349 -21.65 2.98 -17.23
N LEU A 350 -21.92 2.45 -18.43
CA LEU A 350 -23.07 2.86 -19.24
C LEU A 350 -24.40 2.71 -18.49
N ARG A 351 -24.64 1.54 -17.88
CA ARG A 351 -25.89 1.30 -17.13
C ARG A 351 -26.00 2.20 -15.91
N LEU A 352 -24.93 2.31 -15.13
CA LEU A 352 -24.94 3.15 -13.93
C LEU A 352 -25.17 4.62 -14.28
N PHE A 353 -24.55 5.14 -15.35
CA PHE A 353 -24.75 6.52 -15.82
C PHE A 353 -26.19 6.75 -16.26
N HIS A 354 -26.79 5.80 -17.02
CA HIS A 354 -28.22 5.86 -17.35
C HIS A 354 -29.10 5.87 -16.10
N THR A 355 -28.82 5.03 -15.10
CA THR A 355 -29.59 5.01 -13.85
C THR A 355 -29.50 6.35 -13.11
N LEU A 356 -28.30 6.95 -13.03
CA LEU A 356 -28.12 8.25 -12.38
C LEU A 356 -28.87 9.37 -13.12
N TYR A 357 -28.83 9.37 -14.46
CA TYR A 357 -29.57 10.32 -15.28
C TYR A 357 -31.09 10.16 -15.15
N GLN A 358 -31.62 8.94 -15.28
CA GLN A 358 -33.06 8.66 -15.21
C GLN A 358 -33.66 8.97 -13.84
N ASN A 359 -32.89 8.84 -12.76
CA ASN A 359 -33.34 9.20 -11.41
C ASN A 359 -33.10 10.69 -11.09
N GLY A 360 -32.63 11.49 -12.04
CA GLY A 360 -32.35 12.92 -11.86
C GLY A 360 -31.32 13.17 -10.76
N ILE A 361 -30.33 12.28 -10.60
CA ILE A 361 -29.24 12.43 -9.63
C ILE A 361 -28.14 13.30 -10.20
N ILE A 362 -27.93 13.22 -11.52
CA ILE A 362 -26.89 13.95 -12.25
C ILE A 362 -27.52 14.64 -13.46
N SER A 363 -27.21 15.94 -13.61
CA SER A 363 -27.70 16.77 -14.71
C SER A 363 -26.92 16.54 -16.02
N THR A 364 -27.50 16.95 -17.14
CA THR A 364 -26.83 16.88 -18.45
C THR A 364 -25.54 17.71 -18.46
N GLU A 365 -25.56 18.89 -17.82
CA GLU A 365 -24.41 19.78 -17.70
C GLU A 365 -23.26 19.12 -16.94
N SER A 366 -23.55 18.40 -15.85
CA SER A 366 -22.56 17.67 -15.07
C SER A 366 -21.91 16.53 -15.88
N PHE A 367 -22.68 15.82 -16.72
CA PHE A 367 -22.11 14.82 -17.63
C PHE A 367 -21.18 15.44 -18.68
N GLU A 368 -21.57 16.57 -19.26
CA GLU A 368 -20.76 17.31 -20.23
C GLU A 368 -19.53 17.95 -19.59
N GLN A 369 -19.63 18.44 -18.34
CA GLN A 369 -18.51 18.94 -17.57
C GLN A 369 -17.49 17.82 -17.29
N TRP A 370 -17.95 16.69 -16.76
CA TRP A 370 -17.10 15.51 -16.54
C TRP A 370 -16.39 15.09 -17.83
N LYS A 371 -17.07 15.14 -18.97
CA LYS A 371 -16.48 14.82 -20.28
C LYS A 371 -15.40 15.82 -20.70
N LYS A 372 -15.61 17.12 -20.50
CA LYS A 372 -14.69 18.21 -20.90
C LYS A 372 -13.50 18.43 -19.96
N GLU A 373 -13.64 18.11 -18.68
CA GLU A 373 -12.59 18.32 -17.68
C GLU A 373 -11.39 17.41 -17.92
N ASP A 374 -10.37 17.94 -18.59
CA ASP A 374 -9.07 17.27 -18.73
C ASP A 374 -8.03 17.78 -17.71
N GLU A 375 -8.36 18.84 -16.96
CA GLU A 375 -7.55 19.36 -15.85
C GLU A 375 -8.01 18.76 -14.52
N PHE A 376 -7.16 17.89 -13.94
CA PHE A 376 -7.41 17.26 -12.65
C PHE A 376 -6.61 17.93 -11.54
N GLN A 377 -7.13 17.86 -10.31
CA GLN A 377 -6.38 18.27 -9.12
C GLN A 377 -5.12 17.41 -8.98
N ALA A 378 -4.00 18.04 -8.61
CA ALA A 378 -2.73 17.37 -8.42
C ALA A 378 -2.89 16.18 -7.47
N GLY A 379 -2.47 15.00 -7.94
CA GLY A 379 -2.61 13.77 -7.20
C GLY A 379 -3.94 13.05 -7.40
N PHE A 380 -4.55 13.12 -8.59
CA PHE A 380 -5.64 12.23 -9.04
C PHE A 380 -5.38 11.72 -10.46
N ASP A 381 -4.11 11.46 -10.79
CA ASP A 381 -3.69 11.18 -12.17
C ASP A 381 -4.33 9.91 -12.78
N GLU A 382 -4.77 8.95 -11.94
CA GLU A 382 -5.50 7.76 -12.40
C GLU A 382 -6.89 8.09 -12.97
N ASP A 383 -7.44 9.26 -12.64
CA ASP A 383 -8.72 9.72 -13.17
C ASP A 383 -8.64 9.94 -14.69
N LEU A 384 -7.47 10.30 -15.25
CA LEU A 384 -7.33 10.52 -16.69
C LEU A 384 -7.35 9.21 -17.51
N GLU A 385 -6.57 8.22 -17.05
CA GLU A 385 -6.47 6.93 -17.74
C GLU A 385 -7.79 6.17 -17.70
N THR A 386 -8.45 6.18 -16.54
CA THR A 386 -9.72 5.49 -16.34
C THR A 386 -10.88 6.19 -17.05
N LYS A 387 -10.80 7.52 -17.24
CA LYS A 387 -11.78 8.31 -18.02
C LYS A 387 -11.75 7.96 -19.49
N THR A 388 -10.56 7.82 -20.09
CA THR A 388 -10.42 7.47 -21.52
C THR A 388 -11.16 6.16 -21.85
N MET A 389 -11.01 5.15 -21.00
CA MET A 389 -11.71 3.86 -21.15
C MET A 389 -13.23 3.99 -20.97
N ALA A 390 -13.68 4.83 -20.04
CA ALA A 390 -15.10 5.10 -19.84
C ALA A 390 -15.74 5.81 -21.05
N LEU A 391 -15.06 6.81 -21.62
CA LEU A 391 -15.57 7.58 -22.77
C LEU A 391 -15.83 6.71 -24.00
N VAL A 392 -14.95 5.73 -24.28
CA VAL A 392 -15.15 4.78 -25.39
C VAL A 392 -16.47 4.02 -25.27
N VAL A 393 -16.86 3.65 -24.05
CA VAL A 393 -18.09 2.90 -23.77
C VAL A 393 -19.33 3.81 -23.75
N LEU A 394 -19.15 5.10 -23.44
CA LEU A 394 -20.24 6.06 -23.26
C LEU A 394 -20.61 6.85 -24.52
N ASN A 395 -19.93 6.64 -25.65
CA ASN A 395 -20.24 7.35 -26.90
C ASN A 395 -21.74 7.31 -27.27
N SER A 396 -22.39 6.16 -27.14
CA SER A 396 -23.84 6.05 -27.43
C SER A 396 -24.71 6.83 -26.44
N PHE A 397 -24.30 6.92 -25.17
CA PHE A 397 -25.01 7.67 -24.13
C PHE A 397 -24.97 9.18 -24.43
N PHE A 398 -23.78 9.71 -24.74
CA PHE A 398 -23.64 11.13 -25.08
C PHE A 398 -24.36 11.50 -26.38
N LEU A 399 -24.40 10.60 -27.36
CA LEU A 399 -25.23 10.81 -28.56
C LEU A 399 -26.73 10.90 -28.22
N SER A 400 -27.22 10.08 -27.28
CA SER A 400 -28.62 10.16 -26.84
C SER A 400 -28.93 11.42 -26.04
N LEU A 401 -27.99 11.89 -25.21
CA LEU A 401 -28.16 13.16 -24.48
C LEU A 401 -28.27 14.33 -25.45
N ALA A 402 -27.34 14.43 -26.41
CA ALA A 402 -27.33 15.51 -27.40
C ALA A 402 -28.59 15.52 -28.30
N ALA A 403 -29.16 14.35 -28.60
CA ALA A 403 -30.40 14.24 -29.37
C ALA A 403 -31.63 14.72 -28.57
N ASN A 404 -31.67 14.42 -27.26
CA ASN A 404 -32.76 14.88 -26.40
C ASN A 404 -32.70 16.41 -26.19
N ASP A 405 -31.51 16.98 -26.05
CA ASP A 405 -31.34 18.44 -25.94
C ASP A 405 -31.76 19.16 -27.24
N SER A 406 -31.52 18.57 -28.42
CA SER A 406 -31.95 19.17 -29.69
C SER A 406 -33.46 19.11 -29.92
N ASP A 407 -34.14 18.10 -29.38
CA ASP A 407 -35.60 17.97 -29.50
C ASP A 407 -36.35 18.91 -28.52
N GLU A 408 -35.74 19.28 -27.39
CA GLU A 408 -36.30 20.28 -26.46
C GLU A 408 -36.27 21.70 -27.07
N ASP A 409 -35.24 22.05 -27.85
CA ASP A 409 -35.15 23.33 -28.55
C ASP A 409 -36.12 23.44 -29.75
N GLU A 410 -36.59 22.32 -30.33
CA GLU A 410 -37.56 22.32 -31.44
C GLU A 410 -39.03 22.36 -30.98
N THR A 411 -39.32 22.30 -29.67
CA THR A 411 -40.71 22.35 -29.15
C THR A 411 -41.17 23.72 -28.66
N VAL A 412 -40.39 24.77 -28.93
CA VAL A 412 -40.78 26.17 -28.68
C VAL A 412 -40.96 26.93 -30.00
N GLU A 413 -41.98 26.56 -30.79
CA GLU A 413 -42.61 27.45 -31.78
C GLU A 413 -44.14 27.35 -31.77
#